data_AF-A0A814IGI8-F1
#
_entry.id   AF-A0A814IGI8-F1
#
_cell.length_a   1.000
_cell.length_b   1.000
_cell.length_c   1.000
_cell.angle_alpha   90.00
_cell.angle_beta   90.00
_cell.angle_gamma   90.00
#
_symmetry.space_group_name_H-M   'P 1'
#
loop_
_entity.id
_entity.type
_entity.pdbx_description
1 polymer ?
#
loop_
_entity_poly.entity_id
_entity_poly.type
_entity_poly.pdbx_seq_one_letter_code
_entity_poly.pdbx_strand_id
1 'polypeptide(L)'
;LSISNGKPDLNILLEKIIKELRILEIGISFLKNTYENIKFFLIAGVFDKPARSSVLCHTSSNGFYGCIKCLQIGVRITKEKTGGTVHVYPFDSKYPDGPQRTVENYNEHLDECLTTSKKTFGIAKKSLLSNLKYFNPLLNTCIDTMHSIFLGVTKNFFKYWFSNPISNNYSLRKKIGIIDERLLKIKPPSFICSAPRSVTKWHKWRAHEFMNFILHFSLIVFSNVMEFKYYQNLKLFVISLEHLYAPSINKNDLDIIQRLLRLFVSQLSKLYDDFIMLSGVHELLHLVDCTLDFGPLNNINCFQFEEVNRKVMRLVNGKNLMGDEFVKIFNITQKMVNTLDTVPEDDIFYKFLNSTPIIKSSNYKKMKSLEGARFNKKFFFAKNEHICQLILDDFGIITENLKIFSYLKFNGILYTDQFYQSKFGNFAIYDFERLRYGLITALIEVDTRVFLYIQEIIPLYRPYFFESEDYIKSDLQICSVSNNYFVTKIESVNKILFAQVSETMIFISKFKTNHIFN
;
A
#
# COMPACT_ATOMS: atom_id res chain seq x y z
N LEU A 1 -21.21 -17.10 -3.81
CA LEU A 1 -22.35 -17.74 -4.50
C LEU A 1 -23.56 -16.82 -4.37
N SER A 2 -24.01 -16.24 -5.48
CA SER A 2 -25.35 -15.66 -5.56
C SER A 2 -26.23 -16.70 -6.24
N ILE A 3 -27.22 -17.22 -5.53
CA ILE A 3 -28.23 -18.16 -6.08
C ILE A 3 -29.38 -17.36 -6.74
N SER A 4 -29.34 -16.02 -6.70
CA SER A 4 -30.34 -15.13 -7.31
C SER A 4 -29.71 -14.00 -8.13
N ASN A 5 -30.51 -13.40 -9.04
CA ASN A 5 -30.12 -12.22 -9.83
C ASN A 5 -30.08 -10.91 -8.99
N GLY A 6 -30.38 -10.98 -7.69
CA GLY A 6 -30.35 -9.84 -6.77
C GLY A 6 -29.06 -9.74 -5.98
N LYS A 7 -28.78 -8.57 -5.40
CA LYS A 7 -27.74 -8.46 -4.36
C LYS A 7 -28.17 -9.33 -3.16
N PRO A 8 -27.30 -10.20 -2.63
CA PRO A 8 -27.62 -10.99 -1.46
C PRO A 8 -27.92 -10.06 -0.28
N ASP A 9 -28.93 -10.41 0.52
CA ASP A 9 -29.21 -9.67 1.74
C ASP A 9 -28.11 -9.95 2.76
N LEU A 10 -27.22 -8.98 2.91
CA LEU A 10 -26.06 -9.07 3.79
C LEU A 10 -26.48 -9.20 5.27
N ASN A 11 -27.68 -8.73 5.63
CA ASN A 11 -28.17 -8.79 7.00
C ASN A 11 -28.35 -10.23 7.48
N ILE A 12 -28.81 -11.13 6.62
CA ILE A 12 -29.00 -12.55 6.95
C ILE A 12 -27.69 -13.19 7.41
N LEU A 13 -26.57 -12.83 6.76
CA LEU A 13 -25.25 -13.32 7.14
C LEU A 13 -24.73 -12.61 8.38
N LEU A 14 -24.85 -11.27 8.43
CA LEU A 14 -24.37 -10.46 9.54
C LEU A 14 -25.06 -10.80 10.86
N GLU A 15 -26.36 -11.10 10.88
CA GLU A 15 -27.08 -11.48 12.09
C GLU A 15 -26.46 -12.71 12.78
N LYS A 16 -26.09 -13.73 11.99
CA LYS A 16 -25.42 -14.93 12.52
C LYS A 16 -24.03 -14.59 13.07
N ILE A 17 -23.25 -13.83 12.31
CA ILE A 17 -21.90 -13.41 12.71
C ILE A 17 -21.95 -12.58 14.00
N ILE A 18 -22.90 -11.63 14.11
CA ILE A 18 -23.04 -10.77 15.29
C ILE A 18 -23.43 -11.59 16.51
N LYS A 19 -24.29 -12.60 16.37
CA LYS A 19 -24.62 -13.50 17.47
C LYS A 19 -23.37 -14.22 18.00
N GLU A 20 -22.50 -14.72 17.11
CA GLU A 20 -21.24 -15.36 17.49
C GLU A 20 -20.27 -14.35 18.13
N LEU A 21 -20.11 -13.16 17.56
CA LEU A 21 -19.27 -12.11 18.12
C LEU A 21 -19.70 -11.69 19.53
N ARG A 22 -21.01 -11.60 19.79
CA ARG A 22 -21.53 -11.29 21.15
C ARG A 22 -21.17 -12.37 22.17
N ILE A 23 -21.10 -13.64 21.77
CA ILE A 23 -20.62 -14.72 22.65
C ILE A 23 -19.13 -14.50 22.95
N LEU A 24 -18.35 -14.14 21.93
CA LEU A 24 -16.92 -13.85 22.10
C LEU A 24 -16.64 -12.60 22.95
N GLU A 25 -17.54 -11.59 22.96
CA GLU A 25 -17.44 -10.42 23.85
C GLU A 25 -17.64 -10.78 25.33
N ILE A 26 -18.45 -11.81 25.63
CA ILE A 26 -18.62 -12.34 26.99
C ILE A 26 -17.36 -13.10 27.43
N GLY A 27 -16.81 -13.88 26.51
CA GLY A 27 -15.54 -14.59 26.63
C GLY A 27 -15.68 -16.11 26.61
N ILE A 28 -14.56 -16.77 26.33
CA ILE A 28 -14.44 -18.23 26.22
C ILE A 28 -13.29 -18.74 27.08
N SER A 29 -13.50 -19.88 27.73
CA SER A 29 -12.51 -20.56 28.57
C SER A 29 -11.95 -21.77 27.83
N PHE A 30 -10.63 -21.94 27.84
CA PHE A 30 -9.96 -23.10 27.23
C PHE A 30 -9.60 -24.12 28.29
N LEU A 31 -10.00 -25.38 28.10
CA LEU A 31 -9.81 -26.50 29.05
C LEU A 31 -8.34 -26.81 29.41
N LYS A 32 -7.35 -26.28 28.68
CA LYS A 32 -5.92 -26.64 28.82
C LYS A 32 -4.97 -25.45 29.03
N ASN A 33 -5.47 -24.22 29.13
CA ASN A 33 -4.62 -23.03 29.30
C ASN A 33 -4.84 -22.37 30.65
N THR A 34 -3.80 -21.69 31.15
CA THR A 34 -3.80 -20.89 32.39
C THR A 34 -4.72 -19.67 32.33
N TYR A 35 -5.24 -19.32 31.15
CA TYR A 35 -6.17 -18.20 30.97
C TYR A 35 -7.61 -18.68 31.17
N GLU A 36 -8.21 -18.29 32.29
CA GLU A 36 -9.56 -18.72 32.67
C GLU A 36 -10.67 -18.10 31.80
N ASN A 37 -10.44 -16.94 31.16
CA ASN A 37 -11.44 -16.31 30.27
C ASN A 37 -10.81 -15.36 29.23
N ILE A 38 -10.91 -15.69 27.94
CA ILE A 38 -10.41 -14.89 26.81
C ILE A 38 -11.59 -14.22 26.10
N LYS A 39 -11.52 -12.90 25.90
CA LYS A 39 -12.56 -12.10 25.25
C LYS A 39 -12.07 -11.53 23.92
N PHE A 40 -12.97 -11.43 22.95
CA PHE A 40 -12.68 -10.85 21.65
C PHE A 40 -13.62 -9.69 21.39
N PHE A 41 -13.07 -8.59 20.85
CA PHE A 41 -13.81 -7.38 20.53
C PHE A 41 -13.59 -7.01 19.08
N LEU A 42 -14.66 -6.65 18.37
CA LEU A 42 -14.54 -6.07 17.05
C LEU A 42 -14.12 -4.61 17.19
N ILE A 43 -12.86 -4.31 16.88
CA ILE A 43 -12.28 -2.97 17.09
C ILE A 43 -12.39 -2.06 15.86
N ALA A 44 -12.46 -2.63 14.65
CA ALA A 44 -12.43 -1.87 13.41
C ALA A 44 -13.22 -2.56 12.28
N GLY A 45 -13.84 -1.76 11.43
CA GLY A 45 -14.48 -2.16 10.19
C GLY A 45 -13.90 -1.36 9.02
N VAL A 46 -13.48 -2.05 7.96
CA VAL A 46 -12.98 -1.44 6.72
C VAL A 46 -13.81 -1.98 5.58
N PHE A 47 -14.39 -1.07 4.80
CA PHE A 47 -15.32 -1.40 3.73
C PHE A 47 -15.09 -0.49 2.54
N ASP A 48 -15.33 -1.00 1.33
CA ASP A 48 -15.51 -0.13 0.18
C ASP A 48 -16.77 0.75 0.38
N LYS A 49 -16.90 1.84 -0.38
CA LYS A 49 -18.00 2.81 -0.17
C LYS A 49 -19.40 2.18 -0.29
N PRO A 50 -19.69 1.32 -1.29
CA PRO A 50 -20.98 0.63 -1.37
C PRO A 50 -21.27 -0.30 -0.19
N ALA A 51 -20.31 -1.14 0.23
CA ALA A 51 -20.50 -2.04 1.37
C ALA A 51 -20.62 -1.25 2.66
N ARG A 52 -19.82 -0.18 2.85
CA ARG A 52 -19.91 0.74 4.00
C ARG A 52 -21.33 1.27 4.17
N SER A 53 -21.89 1.84 3.11
CA SER A 53 -23.25 2.39 3.14
C SER A 53 -24.30 1.32 3.43
N SER A 54 -24.13 0.10 2.90
CA SER A 54 -25.04 -1.02 3.16
C SER A 54 -24.98 -1.51 4.60
N VAL A 55 -23.77 -1.83 5.09
CA VAL A 55 -23.53 -2.40 6.44
C VAL A 55 -23.90 -1.40 7.52
N LEU A 56 -23.50 -0.14 7.35
CA LEU A 56 -23.77 0.91 8.33
C LEU A 56 -25.17 1.52 8.20
N CYS A 57 -25.95 1.10 7.19
CA CYS A 57 -27.25 1.68 6.89
C CYS A 57 -27.17 3.21 6.72
N HIS A 58 -26.11 3.66 6.06
CA HIS A 58 -25.82 5.06 5.79
C HIS A 58 -26.00 5.38 4.32
N THR A 59 -26.23 6.65 4.01
CA THR A 59 -26.36 7.14 2.65
C THR A 59 -25.08 6.88 1.86
N SER A 60 -25.23 6.65 0.55
CA SER A 60 -24.10 6.43 -0.34
C SER A 60 -23.17 7.64 -0.33
N SER A 61 -21.90 7.41 -0.63
CA SER A 61 -20.89 8.47 -0.75
C SER A 61 -21.23 9.55 -1.82
N ASN A 62 -22.21 9.29 -2.68
CA ASN A 62 -22.73 10.23 -3.68
C ASN A 62 -24.07 10.89 -3.27
N GLY A 63 -24.44 10.80 -1.98
CA GLY A 63 -25.58 11.52 -1.41
C GLY A 63 -25.15 12.70 -0.55
N PHE A 64 -26.10 13.62 -0.30
CA PHE A 64 -25.89 14.89 0.40
C PHE A 64 -25.15 14.75 1.74
N TYR A 65 -25.47 13.75 2.54
CA TYR A 65 -24.74 13.43 3.78
C TYR A 65 -24.11 12.04 3.64
N GLY A 66 -23.15 11.90 2.72
CA GLY A 66 -22.50 10.62 2.40
C GLY A 66 -21.22 10.35 3.19
N CYS A 67 -20.61 11.39 3.77
CA CYS A 67 -19.47 11.23 4.68
C CYS A 67 -19.96 10.71 6.04
N ILE A 68 -19.26 9.70 6.58
CA ILE A 68 -19.56 9.15 7.91
C ILE A 68 -18.88 9.94 9.03
N LYS A 69 -17.74 10.60 8.75
CA LYS A 69 -16.91 11.27 9.76
C LYS A 69 -17.38 12.70 10.07
N CYS A 70 -17.99 13.39 9.11
CA CYS A 70 -18.48 14.75 9.28
C CYS A 70 -19.93 14.92 8.80
N LEU A 71 -20.47 16.12 9.01
CA LEU A 71 -21.81 16.56 8.61
C LEU A 71 -21.77 17.49 7.39
N GLN A 72 -20.63 17.60 6.70
CA GLN A 72 -20.53 18.43 5.49
C GLN A 72 -21.46 17.91 4.40
N ILE A 73 -22.26 18.81 3.84
CA ILE A 73 -23.19 18.48 2.76
C ILE A 73 -22.47 18.45 1.40
N GLY A 74 -22.66 17.37 0.66
CA GLY A 74 -22.28 17.28 -0.74
C GLY A 74 -23.32 17.94 -1.64
N VAL A 75 -22.90 18.46 -2.80
CA VAL A 75 -23.76 19.17 -3.76
C VAL A 75 -23.77 18.45 -5.11
N ARG A 76 -24.87 18.58 -5.85
CA ARG A 76 -24.95 18.08 -7.23
C ARG A 76 -24.62 19.21 -8.19
N ILE A 77 -23.62 19.02 -9.04
CA ILE A 77 -23.23 19.96 -10.08
C ILE A 77 -23.53 19.34 -11.44
N THR A 78 -24.12 20.12 -12.34
CA THR A 78 -24.43 19.71 -13.71
C THR A 78 -23.27 20.04 -14.64
N LYS A 79 -22.89 19.10 -15.50
CA LYS A 79 -21.93 19.33 -16.58
C LYS A 79 -22.63 20.00 -17.73
N GLU A 80 -22.42 21.30 -17.90
CA GLU A 80 -23.02 22.10 -18.98
C GLU A 80 -22.86 21.46 -20.37
N LYS A 81 -21.69 20.87 -20.66
CA LYS A 81 -21.38 20.29 -21.99
C LYS A 81 -22.00 18.91 -22.26
N THR A 82 -22.33 18.14 -21.23
CA THR A 82 -22.78 16.75 -21.41
C THR A 82 -24.13 16.45 -20.76
N GLY A 83 -24.74 17.43 -20.08
CA GLY A 83 -26.01 17.27 -19.33
C GLY A 83 -25.94 16.32 -18.13
N GLY A 84 -24.80 15.68 -17.88
CA GLY A 84 -24.62 14.73 -16.79
C GLY A 84 -24.40 15.42 -15.44
N THR A 85 -24.91 14.85 -14.35
CA THR A 85 -24.71 15.37 -13.00
C THR A 85 -23.57 14.64 -12.28
N VAL A 86 -22.83 15.35 -11.43
CA VAL A 86 -21.80 14.81 -10.55
C VAL A 86 -22.06 15.29 -9.14
N HIS A 87 -21.91 14.40 -8.17
CA HIS A 87 -21.98 14.76 -6.76
C HIS A 87 -20.58 15.03 -6.22
N VAL A 88 -20.39 16.20 -5.60
CA VAL A 88 -19.09 16.67 -5.10
C VAL A 88 -19.22 17.21 -3.68
N TYR A 89 -18.09 17.35 -3.00
CA TYR A 89 -17.95 17.93 -1.67
C TYR A 89 -17.04 19.16 -1.81
N PRO A 90 -17.62 20.36 -2.01
CA PRO A 90 -16.84 21.59 -2.19
C PRO A 90 -15.95 21.85 -0.98
N PHE A 91 -14.76 22.42 -1.19
CA PHE A 91 -13.90 22.76 -0.06
C PHE A 91 -14.46 23.97 0.70
N ASP A 92 -14.67 23.83 2.00
CA ASP A 92 -15.09 24.92 2.89
C ASP A 92 -13.86 25.43 3.66
N SER A 93 -13.43 26.66 3.40
CA SER A 93 -12.28 27.26 4.08
C SER A 93 -12.53 27.56 5.56
N LYS A 94 -13.79 27.75 5.97
CA LYS A 94 -14.16 28.03 7.36
C LYS A 94 -14.16 26.75 8.19
N TYR A 95 -14.60 25.64 7.58
CA TYR A 95 -14.59 24.32 8.19
C TYR A 95 -13.93 23.30 7.25
N PRO A 96 -12.59 23.29 7.13
CA PRO A 96 -11.87 22.44 6.17
C PRO A 96 -12.19 20.95 6.29
N ASP A 97 -12.40 20.45 7.49
CA ASP A 97 -12.73 19.04 7.74
C ASP A 97 -14.25 18.81 7.88
N GLY A 98 -15.05 19.85 7.64
CA GLY A 98 -16.48 19.88 7.92
C GLY A 98 -16.81 19.91 9.41
N PRO A 99 -18.08 20.14 9.78
CA PRO A 99 -18.54 19.96 11.15
C PRO A 99 -18.42 18.48 11.51
N GLN A 100 -17.64 18.17 12.55
CA GLN A 100 -17.39 16.80 12.98
C GLN A 100 -18.69 16.13 13.45
N ARG A 101 -18.85 14.85 13.12
CA ARG A 101 -19.96 14.06 13.65
C ARG A 101 -19.51 13.49 14.99
N THR A 102 -20.17 13.88 16.07
CA THR A 102 -19.92 13.33 17.41
C THR A 102 -20.81 12.11 17.67
N VAL A 103 -20.52 11.35 18.73
CA VAL A 103 -21.34 10.19 19.13
C VAL A 103 -22.72 10.65 19.58
N GLU A 104 -22.79 11.77 20.30
CA GLU A 104 -24.01 12.40 20.77
C GLU A 104 -24.91 12.77 19.59
N ASN A 105 -24.40 13.55 18.64
CA ASN A 105 -25.15 13.94 17.45
C ASN A 105 -25.52 12.73 16.59
N TYR A 106 -24.66 11.71 16.51
CA TYR A 106 -24.99 10.47 15.79
C TYR A 106 -26.20 9.77 16.41
N ASN A 107 -26.26 9.67 17.75
CA ASN A 107 -27.37 9.04 18.46
C ASN A 107 -28.67 9.87 18.32
N GLU A 108 -28.59 11.19 18.46
CA GLU A 108 -29.74 12.09 18.24
C GLU A 108 -30.31 11.94 16.82
N HIS A 109 -29.46 11.95 15.80
CA HIS A 109 -29.88 11.76 14.41
C HIS A 109 -30.43 10.35 14.15
N LEU A 110 -29.91 9.33 14.84
CA LEU A 110 -30.43 7.97 14.75
C LEU A 110 -31.82 7.87 15.38
N ASP A 111 -32.02 8.45 16.56
CA ASP A 111 -33.33 8.48 17.23
C ASP A 111 -34.36 9.23 16.38
N GLU A 112 -34.01 10.40 15.84
CA GLU A 112 -34.86 11.14 14.91
C GLU A 112 -35.21 10.30 13.67
N CYS A 113 -34.24 9.59 13.11
CA CYS A 113 -34.43 8.71 11.96
C CYS A 113 -35.42 7.57 12.27
N LEU A 114 -35.33 6.98 13.47
CA LEU A 114 -36.22 5.92 13.92
C LEU A 114 -37.64 6.44 14.21
N THR A 115 -37.77 7.60 14.86
CA THR A 115 -39.06 8.22 15.17
C THR A 115 -39.79 8.69 13.92
N THR A 116 -39.09 9.35 13.00
CA THR A 116 -39.69 9.91 11.77
C THR A 116 -39.79 8.92 10.62
N SER A 117 -39.07 7.79 10.70
CA SER A 117 -38.88 6.83 9.61
C SER A 117 -38.33 7.46 8.32
N LYS A 118 -37.63 8.60 8.45
CA LYS A 118 -36.97 9.32 7.34
C LYS A 118 -35.47 9.31 7.55
N LYS A 119 -34.72 9.48 6.46
CA LYS A 119 -33.26 9.59 6.54
C LYS A 119 -32.87 10.92 7.17
N THR A 120 -32.03 10.88 8.19
CA THR A 120 -31.59 12.07 8.93
C THR A 120 -30.07 12.14 8.89
N PHE A 121 -29.52 13.23 8.35
CA PHE A 121 -28.07 13.45 8.17
C PHE A 121 -27.30 12.23 7.66
N GLY A 122 -27.88 11.53 6.67
CA GLY A 122 -27.26 10.38 6.02
C GLY A 122 -27.59 9.04 6.66
N ILE A 123 -28.00 9.00 7.92
CA ILE A 123 -28.43 7.76 8.61
C ILE A 123 -29.79 7.35 8.06
N ALA A 124 -29.93 6.07 7.70
CA ALA A 124 -31.19 5.53 7.17
C ALA A 124 -31.86 4.55 8.14
N LYS A 125 -31.07 3.75 8.87
CA LYS A 125 -31.52 2.78 9.88
C LYS A 125 -30.39 2.50 10.87
N LYS A 126 -30.73 1.86 12.00
CA LYS A 126 -29.72 1.29 12.91
C LYS A 126 -28.95 0.16 12.23
N SER A 127 -27.62 0.25 12.22
CA SER A 127 -26.75 -0.84 11.74
C SER A 127 -26.84 -2.04 12.66
N LEU A 128 -26.80 -3.25 12.10
CA LEU A 128 -26.69 -4.47 12.90
C LEU A 128 -25.41 -4.48 13.75
N LEU A 129 -24.32 -3.84 13.30
CA LEU A 129 -23.08 -3.76 14.06
C LEU A 129 -23.23 -2.97 15.38
N SER A 130 -24.22 -2.08 15.47
CA SER A 130 -24.56 -1.38 16.71
C SER A 130 -25.14 -2.29 17.81
N ASN A 131 -25.33 -3.59 17.53
CA ASN A 131 -25.73 -4.57 18.53
C ASN A 131 -24.53 -5.16 19.31
N LEU A 132 -23.31 -4.89 18.87
CA LEU A 132 -22.09 -5.25 19.59
C LEU A 132 -21.81 -4.18 20.67
N LYS A 133 -21.33 -4.61 21.84
CA LYS A 133 -21.18 -3.70 22.98
C LYS A 133 -20.08 -2.66 22.75
N TYR A 134 -19.02 -3.04 22.05
CA TYR A 134 -17.81 -2.22 21.88
C TYR A 134 -17.63 -1.66 20.46
N PHE A 135 -18.66 -1.76 19.61
CA PHE A 135 -18.62 -1.25 18.24
C PHE A 135 -19.62 -0.12 18.01
N ASN A 136 -19.10 1.06 17.74
CA ASN A 136 -19.85 2.21 17.25
C ASN A 136 -19.56 2.42 15.74
N PRO A 137 -20.59 2.45 14.86
CA PRO A 137 -20.43 2.68 13.43
C PRO A 137 -19.57 3.89 13.03
N LEU A 138 -19.64 4.99 13.79
CA LEU A 138 -18.89 6.22 13.55
C LEU A 138 -17.41 6.07 13.95
N LEU A 139 -17.17 5.59 15.17
CA LEU A 139 -15.82 5.50 15.75
C LEU A 139 -15.03 4.34 15.16
N ASN A 140 -15.65 3.17 15.02
CA ASN A 140 -14.97 1.93 14.66
C ASN A 140 -14.94 1.65 13.14
N THR A 141 -15.43 2.58 12.30
CA THR A 141 -15.27 2.45 10.84
C THR A 141 -14.11 3.31 10.36
N CYS A 142 -13.13 2.67 9.71
CA CYS A 142 -12.02 3.35 9.03
C CYS A 142 -12.34 3.57 7.54
N ILE A 143 -11.74 4.62 6.97
CA ILE A 143 -11.83 4.89 5.53
C ILE A 143 -10.93 3.89 4.80
N ASP A 144 -11.50 3.11 3.88
CA ASP A 144 -10.67 2.26 3.04
C ASP A 144 -9.88 3.10 2.03
N THR A 145 -8.59 3.21 2.31
CA THR A 145 -7.63 3.96 1.52
C THR A 145 -7.38 3.33 0.15
N MET A 146 -7.48 2.00 0.02
CA MET A 146 -7.28 1.30 -1.24
C MET A 146 -8.31 1.74 -2.29
N HIS A 147 -9.60 1.67 -1.95
CA HIS A 147 -10.66 2.08 -2.85
C HIS A 147 -10.81 3.60 -2.94
N SER A 148 -10.71 4.32 -1.81
CA SER A 148 -11.03 5.75 -1.76
C SER A 148 -9.91 6.62 -2.32
N ILE A 149 -8.65 6.32 -1.97
CA ILE A 149 -7.49 7.10 -2.38
C ILE A 149 -6.95 6.57 -3.70
N PHE A 150 -6.50 5.31 -3.77
CA PHE A 150 -5.78 4.84 -4.95
C PHE A 150 -6.69 4.54 -6.14
N LEU A 151 -7.82 3.87 -5.94
CA LEU A 151 -8.79 3.64 -7.01
C LEU A 151 -9.78 4.80 -7.22
N GLY A 152 -9.92 5.68 -6.23
CA GLY A 152 -10.78 6.87 -6.28
C GLY A 152 -9.99 8.09 -6.74
N VAL A 153 -9.31 8.76 -5.80
CA VAL A 153 -8.58 10.01 -6.02
C VAL A 153 -7.49 9.87 -7.08
N THR A 154 -6.54 8.95 -6.90
CA THR A 154 -5.39 8.77 -7.80
C THR A 154 -5.83 8.38 -9.21
N LYS A 155 -6.72 7.40 -9.34
CA LYS A 155 -7.27 7.03 -10.65
C LYS A 155 -7.99 8.21 -11.33
N ASN A 156 -8.68 9.05 -10.56
CA ASN A 156 -9.30 10.26 -11.09
C ASN A 156 -8.22 11.24 -11.60
N PHE A 157 -7.12 11.46 -10.86
CA PHE A 157 -6.00 12.26 -11.36
C PHE A 157 -5.47 11.78 -12.71
N PHE A 158 -5.33 10.47 -12.91
CA PHE A 158 -4.92 9.93 -14.21
C PHE A 158 -5.91 10.27 -15.34
N LYS A 159 -7.21 10.33 -15.04
CA LYS A 159 -8.21 10.83 -16.00
C LYS A 159 -7.98 12.31 -16.32
N TYR A 160 -7.70 13.15 -15.32
CA TYR A 160 -7.37 14.57 -15.57
C TYR A 160 -6.09 14.73 -16.39
N TRP A 161 -5.03 14.02 -16.03
CA TRP A 161 -3.72 14.14 -16.69
C TRP A 161 -3.70 13.52 -18.09
N PHE A 162 -4.41 12.42 -18.33
CA PHE A 162 -4.26 11.62 -19.56
C PHE A 162 -5.55 11.40 -20.36
N SER A 163 -6.73 11.77 -19.86
CA SER A 163 -8.00 11.68 -20.62
C SER A 163 -8.55 13.02 -21.09
N ASN A 164 -8.29 14.10 -20.36
CA ASN A 164 -8.85 15.40 -20.69
C ASN A 164 -8.15 16.06 -21.89
N PRO A 165 -8.85 16.99 -22.58
CA PRO A 165 -8.30 17.70 -23.73
C PRO A 165 -6.95 18.34 -23.43
N ILE A 166 -6.11 18.41 -24.46
CA ILE A 166 -4.76 18.97 -24.39
C ILE A 166 -4.78 20.47 -24.04
N SER A 167 -5.89 21.17 -24.29
CA SER A 167 -6.09 22.59 -23.96
C SER A 167 -6.10 22.87 -22.46
N ASN A 168 -6.37 21.87 -21.62
CA ASN A 168 -6.46 22.08 -20.19
C ASN A 168 -5.05 22.12 -19.58
N ASN A 169 -4.79 23.09 -18.70
CA ASN A 169 -3.46 23.32 -18.09
C ASN A 169 -2.93 22.11 -17.30
N TYR A 170 -3.83 21.31 -16.69
CA TYR A 170 -3.47 20.09 -15.97
C TYR A 170 -3.23 18.87 -16.88
N SER A 171 -3.46 18.98 -18.20
CA SER A 171 -3.35 17.84 -19.13
C SER A 171 -1.88 17.57 -19.46
N LEU A 172 -1.45 16.32 -19.25
CA LEU A 172 -0.11 15.83 -19.55
C LEU A 172 -0.06 15.00 -20.84
N ARG A 173 -1.14 14.98 -21.62
CA ARG A 173 -1.24 14.19 -22.88
C ARG A 173 -0.09 14.43 -23.85
N LYS A 174 0.29 15.69 -24.07
CA LYS A 174 1.43 16.07 -24.92
C LYS A 174 2.76 15.49 -24.45
N LYS A 175 2.89 15.20 -23.15
CA LYS A 175 4.14 14.76 -22.51
C LYS A 175 4.13 13.26 -22.17
N ILE A 176 3.12 12.49 -22.64
CA ILE A 176 2.99 11.04 -22.36
C ILE A 176 4.26 10.27 -22.76
N GLY A 177 4.86 10.57 -23.91
CA GLY A 177 6.07 9.86 -24.36
C GLY A 177 7.22 9.94 -23.36
N ILE A 178 7.52 11.17 -22.89
CA ILE A 178 8.57 11.42 -21.88
C ILE A 178 8.20 10.74 -20.56
N ILE A 179 6.94 10.87 -20.12
CA ILE A 179 6.45 10.28 -18.86
C ILE A 179 6.59 8.75 -18.90
N ASP A 180 6.19 8.12 -20.00
CA ASP A 180 6.22 6.66 -20.16
C ASP A 180 7.66 6.14 -20.22
N GLU A 181 8.52 6.82 -20.98
CA GLU A 181 9.95 6.49 -21.06
C GLU A 181 10.60 6.55 -19.67
N ARG A 182 10.35 7.64 -18.93
CA ARG A 182 10.86 7.83 -17.57
C ARG A 182 10.37 6.74 -16.62
N LEU A 183 9.07 6.44 -16.66
CA LEU A 183 8.48 5.44 -15.79
C LEU A 183 9.02 4.03 -16.08
N LEU A 184 9.19 3.67 -17.35
CA LEU A 184 9.66 2.34 -17.77
C LEU A 184 11.17 2.14 -17.53
N LYS A 185 11.96 3.22 -17.41
CA LYS A 185 13.38 3.14 -16.98
C LYS A 185 13.53 2.74 -15.52
N ILE A 186 12.52 2.99 -14.68
CA ILE A 186 12.58 2.66 -13.24
C ILE A 186 12.40 1.14 -13.07
N LYS A 187 13.43 0.49 -12.51
CA LYS A 187 13.41 -0.95 -12.18
C LYS A 187 13.39 -1.12 -10.66
N PRO A 188 12.21 -1.15 -10.02
CA PRO A 188 12.13 -1.10 -8.58
C PRO A 188 12.69 -2.38 -7.92
N PRO A 189 13.09 -2.29 -6.63
CA PRO A 189 13.44 -3.44 -5.83
C PRO A 189 12.25 -4.38 -5.62
N SER A 190 12.54 -5.63 -5.25
CA SER A 190 11.55 -6.69 -5.03
C SER A 190 10.54 -6.41 -3.91
N PHE A 191 10.77 -5.39 -3.08
CA PHE A 191 9.81 -4.97 -2.06
C PHE A 191 8.68 -4.08 -2.58
N ILE A 192 8.74 -3.71 -3.85
CA ILE A 192 7.66 -3.01 -4.54
C ILE A 192 6.97 -4.07 -5.39
N CYS A 193 5.73 -4.41 -5.03
CA CYS A 193 5.03 -5.62 -5.53
C CYS A 193 4.80 -5.68 -7.05
N SER A 194 5.02 -4.58 -7.78
CA SER A 194 4.90 -4.55 -9.24
C SER A 194 5.89 -3.57 -9.85
N ALA A 195 6.55 -4.00 -10.92
CA ALA A 195 7.32 -3.11 -11.77
C ALA A 195 6.36 -2.12 -12.48
N PRO A 196 6.83 -0.90 -12.80
CA PRO A 196 6.01 0.08 -13.49
C PRO A 196 5.48 -0.46 -14.82
N ARG A 197 4.19 -0.27 -15.06
CA ARG A 197 3.56 -0.50 -16.36
C ARG A 197 3.46 0.82 -17.10
N SER A 198 3.39 0.77 -18.43
CA SER A 198 3.15 1.96 -19.25
C SER A 198 1.91 2.74 -18.79
N VAL A 199 2.03 4.07 -18.69
CA VAL A 199 0.93 4.98 -18.35
C VAL A 199 -0.17 4.93 -19.39
N THR A 200 0.11 4.59 -20.65
CA THR A 200 -0.93 4.43 -21.69
C THR A 200 -1.99 3.37 -21.32
N LYS A 201 -1.61 2.40 -20.48
CA LYS A 201 -2.45 1.30 -20.02
C LYS A 201 -3.02 1.53 -18.62
N TRP A 202 -3.03 2.77 -18.12
CA TRP A 202 -3.46 3.12 -16.76
C TRP A 202 -4.88 2.65 -16.42
N HIS A 203 -5.79 2.57 -17.39
CA HIS A 203 -7.15 2.06 -17.20
C HIS A 203 -7.20 0.58 -16.74
N LYS A 204 -6.13 -0.20 -16.99
CA LYS A 204 -5.97 -1.60 -16.54
C LYS A 204 -5.13 -1.73 -15.26
N TRP A 205 -4.68 -0.62 -14.69
CA TRP A 205 -3.87 -0.65 -13.48
C TRP A 205 -4.73 -1.05 -12.28
N ARG A 206 -4.14 -1.85 -11.40
CA ARG A 206 -4.72 -2.23 -10.11
C ARG A 206 -4.40 -1.21 -9.03
N ALA A 207 -5.07 -1.29 -7.87
CA ALA A 207 -4.88 -0.38 -6.75
C ALA A 207 -3.41 -0.24 -6.32
N HIS A 208 -2.67 -1.36 -6.23
CA HIS A 208 -1.26 -1.32 -5.83
C HIS A 208 -0.36 -0.65 -6.88
N GLU A 209 -0.73 -0.69 -8.16
CA GLU A 209 0.03 0.01 -9.22
C GLU A 209 -0.16 1.53 -9.10
N PHE A 210 -1.37 1.99 -8.79
CA PHE A 210 -1.64 3.41 -8.49
C PHE A 210 -0.95 3.87 -7.20
N MET A 211 -0.96 3.03 -6.15
CA MET A 211 -0.25 3.30 -4.91
C MET A 211 1.26 3.45 -5.14
N ASN A 212 1.89 2.45 -5.77
CA ASN A 212 3.32 2.49 -6.07
C ASN A 212 3.68 3.69 -6.94
N PHE A 213 2.84 4.01 -7.93
CA PHE A 213 3.05 5.19 -8.75
C PHE A 213 3.06 6.46 -7.92
N ILE A 214 2.05 6.70 -7.08
CA ILE A 214 1.98 7.91 -6.26
C ILE A 214 3.13 7.99 -5.27
N LEU A 215 3.35 6.94 -4.49
CA LEU A 215 4.33 6.97 -3.39
C LEU A 215 5.78 6.93 -3.87
N HIS A 216 6.10 6.28 -4.98
CA HIS A 216 7.50 6.08 -5.38
C HIS A 216 7.89 6.78 -6.68
N PHE A 217 6.99 6.88 -7.65
CA PHE A 217 7.37 7.23 -9.02
C PHE A 217 6.87 8.60 -9.46
N SER A 218 5.79 9.10 -8.88
CA SER A 218 5.07 10.28 -9.37
C SER A 218 5.94 11.54 -9.35
N LEU A 219 6.63 11.80 -8.23
CA LEU A 219 7.52 12.96 -8.09
C LEU A 219 8.72 12.86 -9.03
N ILE A 220 9.28 11.67 -9.21
CA ILE A 220 10.41 11.41 -10.12
C ILE A 220 10.00 11.66 -11.57
N VAL A 221 8.90 11.04 -12.00
CA VAL A 221 8.45 11.04 -13.39
C VAL A 221 7.96 12.42 -13.82
N PHE A 222 7.26 13.13 -12.93
CA PHE A 222 6.70 14.45 -13.24
C PHE A 222 7.65 15.63 -12.98
N SER A 223 8.83 15.39 -12.40
CA SER A 223 9.85 16.43 -12.20
C SER A 223 10.20 17.11 -13.54
N ASN A 224 10.15 18.44 -13.59
CA ASN A 224 10.37 19.25 -14.80
C ASN A 224 9.43 18.93 -15.99
N VAL A 225 8.32 18.22 -15.76
CA VAL A 225 7.33 17.85 -16.79
C VAL A 225 5.97 18.47 -16.47
N MET A 226 5.51 18.35 -15.22
CA MET A 226 4.28 18.98 -14.74
C MET A 226 4.54 20.46 -14.41
N GLU A 227 3.59 21.35 -14.71
CA GLU A 227 3.72 22.77 -14.33
C GLU A 227 3.85 22.92 -12.81
N PHE A 228 4.68 23.87 -12.37
CA PHE A 228 5.11 24.04 -10.99
C PHE A 228 3.97 24.01 -9.97
N LYS A 229 2.87 24.74 -10.19
CA LYS A 229 1.73 24.80 -9.26
C LYS A 229 1.05 23.44 -9.04
N TYR A 230 0.88 22.64 -10.10
CA TYR A 230 0.29 21.31 -10.00
C TYR A 230 1.25 20.33 -9.34
N TYR A 231 2.55 20.49 -9.63
CA TYR A 231 3.59 19.67 -9.05
C TYR A 231 3.76 19.93 -7.55
N GLN A 232 3.67 21.18 -7.10
CA GLN A 232 3.67 21.54 -5.67
C GLN A 232 2.47 20.93 -4.95
N ASN A 233 1.27 21.02 -5.55
CA ASN A 233 0.10 20.37 -5.00
C ASN A 233 0.29 18.84 -4.90
N LEU A 234 0.85 18.20 -5.93
CA LEU A 234 1.17 16.76 -5.88
C LEU A 234 2.17 16.40 -4.77
N LYS A 235 3.17 17.25 -4.48
CA LYS A 235 4.11 17.01 -3.37
C LYS A 235 3.39 16.95 -2.03
N LEU A 236 2.45 17.86 -1.76
CA LEU A 236 1.65 17.85 -0.52
C LEU A 236 0.95 16.49 -0.34
N PHE A 237 0.36 15.98 -1.42
CA PHE A 237 -0.32 14.68 -1.41
C PHE A 237 0.63 13.52 -1.14
N VAL A 238 1.75 13.45 -1.88
CA VAL A 238 2.72 12.36 -1.75
C VAL A 238 3.34 12.35 -0.37
N ILE A 239 3.80 13.49 0.13
CA ILE A 239 4.41 13.61 1.45
C ILE A 239 3.41 13.19 2.54
N SER A 240 2.17 13.69 2.49
CA SER A 240 1.15 13.32 3.48
C SER A 240 0.92 11.80 3.52
N LEU A 241 0.83 11.16 2.34
CA LEU A 241 0.64 9.71 2.27
C LEU A 241 1.88 8.90 2.66
N GLU A 242 3.10 9.32 2.29
CA GLU A 242 4.33 8.64 2.73
C GLU A 242 4.39 8.53 4.26
N HIS A 243 4.06 9.63 4.95
CA HIS A 243 4.06 9.67 6.41
C HIS A 243 2.90 8.86 7.01
N LEU A 244 1.68 8.94 6.47
CA LEU A 244 0.53 8.16 6.98
C LEU A 244 0.66 6.65 6.76
N TYR A 245 1.49 6.22 5.81
CA TYR A 245 1.80 4.81 5.54
C TYR A 245 3.10 4.34 6.16
N ALA A 246 3.82 5.20 6.88
CA ALA A 246 5.04 4.79 7.58
C ALA A 246 4.72 3.71 8.62
N PRO A 247 5.59 2.69 8.83
CA PRO A 247 5.35 1.63 9.81
C PRO A 247 5.11 2.14 11.23
N SER A 248 5.68 3.29 11.56
CA SER A 248 5.46 4.03 12.80
C SER A 248 5.34 5.52 12.48
N ILE A 249 4.46 6.20 13.21
CA ILE A 249 4.15 7.61 13.01
C ILE A 249 4.26 8.31 14.35
N ASN A 250 4.97 9.43 14.41
CA ASN A 250 5.00 10.27 15.60
C ASN A 250 3.69 11.05 15.69
N LYS A 251 3.01 10.98 16.84
CA LYS A 251 1.74 11.66 17.06
C LYS A 251 1.86 13.18 16.88
N ASN A 252 3.02 13.77 17.18
CA ASN A 252 3.26 15.20 17.02
C ASN A 252 3.28 15.63 15.53
N ASP A 253 3.59 14.72 14.62
CA ASP A 253 3.66 15.00 13.18
C ASP A 253 2.25 15.02 12.54
N LEU A 254 1.25 14.44 13.21
CA LEU A 254 -0.11 14.31 12.67
C LEU A 254 -0.81 15.66 12.44
N ASP A 255 -0.58 16.65 13.30
CA ASP A 255 -1.13 18.00 13.10
C ASP A 255 -0.57 18.65 11.82
N ILE A 256 0.73 18.49 11.59
CA ILE A 256 1.40 18.97 10.37
C ILE A 256 0.80 18.26 9.15
N ILE A 257 0.69 16.93 9.19
CA ILE A 257 0.11 16.14 8.10
C ILE A 257 -1.34 16.58 7.80
N GLN A 258 -2.14 16.87 8.82
CA GLN A 258 -3.49 17.39 8.64
C GLN A 258 -3.47 18.73 7.89
N ARG A 259 -2.55 19.64 8.26
CA ARG A 259 -2.40 20.93 7.58
C ARG A 259 -1.96 20.76 6.11
N LEU A 260 -1.06 19.83 5.81
CA LEU A 260 -0.67 19.50 4.44
C LEU A 260 -1.86 18.96 3.62
N LEU A 261 -2.69 18.09 4.18
CA LEU A 261 -3.90 17.56 3.53
C LEU A 261 -4.95 18.65 3.28
N ARG A 262 -5.22 19.51 4.27
CA ARG A 262 -6.12 20.66 4.10
C ARG A 262 -5.62 21.59 3.00
N LEU A 263 -4.31 21.87 2.97
CA LEU A 263 -3.72 22.71 1.93
C LEU A 263 -3.80 22.06 0.56
N PHE A 264 -3.51 20.75 0.46
CA PHE A 264 -3.66 19.98 -0.77
C PHE A 264 -5.08 20.11 -1.34
N VAL A 265 -6.10 19.83 -0.53
CA VAL A 265 -7.50 19.89 -0.95
C VAL A 265 -7.94 21.32 -1.31
N SER A 266 -7.48 22.32 -0.55
CA SER A 266 -7.72 23.74 -0.83
C SER A 266 -7.08 24.21 -2.14
N GLN A 267 -5.87 23.76 -2.45
CA GLN A 267 -5.23 24.06 -3.73
C GLN A 267 -5.88 23.30 -4.87
N LEU A 268 -6.35 22.07 -4.61
CA LEU A 268 -7.02 21.24 -5.61
C LEU A 268 -8.28 21.91 -6.16
N SER A 269 -9.10 22.50 -5.28
CA SER A 269 -10.33 23.21 -5.67
C SER A 269 -10.08 24.47 -6.50
N LYS A 270 -8.87 25.05 -6.43
CA LYS A 270 -8.47 26.24 -7.21
C LYS A 270 -7.78 25.88 -8.52
N LEU A 271 -7.05 24.76 -8.55
CA LEU A 271 -6.19 24.37 -9.67
C LEU A 271 -6.93 23.54 -10.74
N TYR A 272 -7.98 22.85 -10.35
CA TYR A 272 -8.80 21.99 -11.19
C TYR A 272 -10.25 22.46 -11.18
N ASP A 273 -11.07 21.89 -12.06
CA ASP A 273 -12.51 22.18 -12.06
C ASP A 273 -13.24 21.52 -10.87
N ASP A 274 -14.42 22.04 -10.55
CA ASP A 274 -15.21 21.62 -9.37
C ASP A 274 -15.53 20.11 -9.35
N PHE A 275 -15.51 19.44 -10.52
CA PHE A 275 -15.79 18.02 -10.63
C PHE A 275 -14.68 17.14 -10.03
N ILE A 276 -13.52 17.70 -9.69
CA ILE A 276 -12.45 16.96 -9.02
C ILE A 276 -12.78 16.64 -7.56
N MET A 277 -13.62 17.45 -6.93
CA MET A 277 -13.92 17.43 -5.49
C MET A 277 -14.88 16.30 -5.11
N LEU A 278 -14.59 15.08 -5.56
CA LEU A 278 -15.39 13.88 -5.26
C LEU A 278 -15.26 13.47 -3.78
N SER A 279 -16.14 12.58 -3.34
CA SER A 279 -16.13 12.07 -1.94
C SER A 279 -14.78 11.51 -1.48
N GLY A 280 -13.98 10.93 -2.39
CA GLY A 280 -12.63 10.44 -2.06
C GLY A 280 -11.65 11.55 -1.72
N VAL A 281 -11.78 12.72 -2.36
CA VAL A 281 -10.96 13.90 -2.04
C VAL A 281 -11.35 14.44 -0.66
N HIS A 282 -12.65 14.52 -0.36
CA HIS A 282 -13.12 14.94 0.96
C HIS A 282 -12.67 13.98 2.07
N GLU A 283 -12.67 12.67 1.83
CA GLU A 283 -12.18 11.66 2.77
C GLU A 283 -10.68 11.80 3.13
N LEU A 284 -9.88 12.49 2.30
CA LEU A 284 -8.48 12.76 2.62
C LEU A 284 -8.34 13.60 3.91
N LEU A 285 -9.30 14.49 4.16
CA LEU A 285 -9.32 15.38 5.32
C LEU A 285 -9.57 14.63 6.64
N HIS A 286 -9.95 13.36 6.57
CA HIS A 286 -10.28 12.52 7.73
C HIS A 286 -9.24 11.41 7.96
N LEU A 287 -8.15 11.38 7.19
CA LEU A 287 -7.16 10.30 7.28
C LEU A 287 -6.32 10.37 8.55
N VAL A 288 -6.02 11.58 9.04
CA VAL A 288 -5.29 11.75 10.29
C VAL A 288 -6.11 11.25 11.47
N ASP A 289 -7.41 11.55 11.50
CA ASP A 289 -8.33 11.02 12.52
C ASP A 289 -8.38 9.50 12.45
N CYS A 290 -8.43 8.92 11.24
CA CYS A 290 -8.32 7.47 11.08
C CYS A 290 -6.98 6.94 11.64
N THR A 291 -5.87 7.64 11.44
CA THR A 291 -4.57 7.23 11.99
C THR A 291 -4.51 7.35 13.51
N LEU A 292 -5.18 8.33 14.10
CA LEU A 292 -5.29 8.47 15.56
C LEU A 292 -6.09 7.31 16.18
N ASP A 293 -7.19 6.91 15.53
CA ASP A 293 -8.09 5.86 16.02
C ASP A 293 -7.53 4.45 15.81
N PHE A 294 -6.89 4.23 14.67
CA PHE A 294 -6.57 2.88 14.16
C PHE A 294 -5.07 2.61 14.03
N GLY A 295 -4.22 3.63 14.24
CA GLY A 295 -2.80 3.57 13.94
C GLY A 295 -2.48 3.74 12.45
N PRO A 296 -1.25 3.43 12.03
CA PRO A 296 -0.79 3.64 10.66
C PRO A 296 -1.70 3.01 9.57
N LEU A 297 -1.94 3.74 8.47
CA LEU A 297 -2.92 3.33 7.43
C LEU A 297 -2.53 2.05 6.68
N ASN A 298 -1.26 1.63 6.77
CA ASN A 298 -0.81 0.35 6.24
C ASN A 298 -1.41 -0.85 6.97
N ASN A 299 -1.86 -0.70 8.22
CA ASN A 299 -2.42 -1.80 9.00
C ASN A 299 -3.91 -2.04 8.72
N ILE A 300 -4.64 -1.03 8.25
CA ILE A 300 -6.11 -1.04 8.16
C ILE A 300 -6.54 -0.58 6.76
N ASN A 301 -6.62 -1.54 5.83
CA ASN A 301 -7.00 -1.33 4.44
C ASN A 301 -7.50 -2.65 3.79
N CYS A 302 -8.11 -2.55 2.60
CA CYS A 302 -8.66 -3.71 1.89
C CYS A 302 -7.67 -4.49 1.00
N PHE A 303 -6.36 -4.17 0.96
CA PHE A 303 -5.43 -4.84 0.05
C PHE A 303 -5.30 -6.34 0.34
N GLN A 304 -5.13 -6.72 1.60
CA GLN A 304 -5.03 -8.12 2.02
C GLN A 304 -6.34 -8.88 1.75
N PHE A 305 -7.49 -8.27 2.03
CA PHE A 305 -8.81 -8.86 1.77
C PHE A 305 -9.03 -9.16 0.28
N GLU A 306 -8.71 -8.22 -0.61
CA GLU A 306 -8.79 -8.43 -2.06
C GLU A 306 -7.83 -9.51 -2.57
N GLU A 307 -6.65 -9.62 -1.96
CA GLU A 307 -5.70 -10.69 -2.26
C GLU A 307 -6.26 -12.06 -1.89
N VAL A 308 -6.85 -12.20 -0.71
CA VAL A 308 -7.51 -13.43 -0.25
C VAL A 308 -8.71 -13.73 -1.15
N ASN A 309 -9.58 -12.76 -1.42
CA ASN A 309 -10.73 -12.93 -2.32
C ASN A 309 -10.29 -13.43 -3.70
N ARG A 310 -9.21 -12.87 -4.27
CA ARG A 310 -8.68 -13.34 -5.55
C ARG A 310 -8.17 -14.78 -5.48
N LYS A 311 -7.50 -15.16 -4.40
CA LYS A 311 -7.05 -16.55 -4.19
C LYS A 311 -8.25 -17.49 -4.08
N VAL A 312 -9.25 -17.14 -3.26
CA VAL A 312 -10.50 -17.90 -3.10
C VAL A 312 -11.21 -18.06 -4.45
N MET A 313 -11.39 -16.98 -5.22
CA MET A 313 -12.05 -17.03 -6.52
C MET A 313 -11.34 -17.93 -7.55
N ARG A 314 -10.00 -18.03 -7.48
CA ARG A 314 -9.26 -18.96 -8.34
C ARG A 314 -9.51 -20.42 -7.98
N LEU A 315 -9.71 -20.70 -6.69
CA LEU A 315 -10.05 -22.04 -6.22
C LEU A 315 -11.46 -22.42 -6.65
N VAL A 316 -12.41 -21.48 -6.51
CA VAL A 316 -13.82 -21.70 -6.90
C VAL A 316 -13.99 -21.92 -8.40
N ASN A 317 -13.17 -21.31 -9.26
CA ASN A 317 -13.27 -21.49 -10.71
C ASN A 317 -12.70 -22.83 -11.24
N GLY A 318 -12.31 -23.75 -10.36
CA GLY A 318 -12.02 -25.14 -10.70
C GLY A 318 -13.29 -25.86 -11.17
N LYS A 319 -13.21 -26.60 -12.29
CA LYS A 319 -14.40 -27.11 -13.00
C LYS A 319 -15.26 -28.14 -12.25
N ASN A 320 -14.92 -28.58 -11.04
CA ASN A 320 -15.68 -29.62 -10.33
C ASN A 320 -15.78 -29.31 -8.83
N LEU A 321 -17.02 -29.33 -8.29
CA LEU A 321 -17.38 -29.36 -6.85
C LEU A 321 -17.18 -28.06 -6.03
N MET A 322 -17.92 -27.04 -6.44
CA MET A 322 -17.95 -25.65 -5.94
C MET A 322 -18.18 -25.44 -4.43
N GLY A 323 -18.79 -26.38 -3.71
CA GLY A 323 -19.13 -26.25 -2.28
C GLY A 323 -18.25 -27.10 -1.36
N ASP A 324 -18.04 -28.36 -1.72
CA ASP A 324 -17.29 -29.33 -0.92
C ASP A 324 -15.79 -29.05 -0.93
N GLU A 325 -15.24 -28.55 -2.05
CA GLU A 325 -13.84 -28.10 -2.10
C GLU A 325 -13.63 -26.82 -1.29
N PHE A 326 -14.61 -25.91 -1.24
CA PHE A 326 -14.53 -24.71 -0.41
C PHE A 326 -14.49 -25.06 1.08
N VAL A 327 -15.38 -25.95 1.54
CA VAL A 327 -15.39 -26.42 2.94
C VAL A 327 -14.12 -27.19 3.27
N LYS A 328 -13.64 -28.06 2.37
CA LYS A 328 -12.37 -28.79 2.55
C LYS A 328 -11.19 -27.82 2.63
N ILE A 329 -11.09 -26.84 1.72
CA ILE A 329 -9.96 -25.91 1.69
C ILE A 329 -10.03 -24.95 2.87
N PHE A 330 -11.20 -24.41 3.22
CA PHE A 330 -11.37 -23.55 4.40
C PHE A 330 -10.91 -24.28 5.68
N ASN A 331 -11.35 -25.54 5.86
CA ASN A 331 -10.92 -26.41 6.95
C ASN A 331 -9.41 -26.72 6.90
N ILE A 332 -8.84 -26.89 5.70
CA ILE A 332 -7.39 -27.06 5.53
C ILE A 332 -6.63 -25.78 5.88
N THR A 333 -7.08 -24.60 5.47
CA THR A 333 -6.43 -23.31 5.85
C THR A 333 -6.53 -23.03 7.35
N GLN A 334 -7.67 -23.33 7.97
CA GLN A 334 -7.84 -23.22 9.43
C GLN A 334 -6.92 -24.19 10.18
N LYS A 335 -6.73 -25.43 9.67
CA LYS A 335 -5.78 -26.40 10.23
C LYS A 335 -4.32 -26.06 9.93
N MET A 336 -3.98 -25.55 8.74
CA MET A 336 -2.61 -25.22 8.34
C MET A 336 -1.95 -24.16 9.22
N VAL A 337 -2.73 -23.26 9.84
CA VAL A 337 -2.21 -22.29 10.81
C VAL A 337 -1.82 -22.96 12.14
N ASN A 338 -2.37 -24.14 12.46
CA ASN A 338 -2.22 -24.79 13.76
C ASN A 338 -1.43 -26.12 13.75
N THR A 339 -1.12 -26.74 12.61
CA THR A 339 -0.51 -28.11 12.59
C THR A 339 0.75 -28.31 11.74
N LEU A 340 1.38 -27.28 11.18
CA LEU A 340 2.59 -27.49 10.36
C LEU A 340 3.81 -28.00 11.16
N ASP A 341 3.83 -27.83 12.48
CA ASP A 341 4.97 -28.25 13.32
C ASP A 341 4.77 -29.64 13.99
N THR A 342 3.64 -30.31 13.80
CA THR A 342 3.27 -31.49 14.62
C THR A 342 2.86 -32.76 13.87
N VAL A 343 2.85 -32.78 12.53
CA VAL A 343 2.41 -33.96 11.76
C VAL A 343 3.62 -34.76 11.23
N PRO A 344 3.75 -36.07 11.55
CA PRO A 344 4.81 -36.94 11.03
C PRO A 344 4.77 -37.09 9.50
N GLU A 345 5.93 -37.15 8.85
CA GLU A 345 6.06 -37.20 7.38
C GLU A 345 5.38 -38.43 6.72
N ASP A 346 5.12 -39.49 7.50
CA ASP A 346 4.55 -40.74 7.02
C ASP A 346 3.02 -40.79 6.96
N ASP A 347 2.34 -39.78 7.50
CA ASP A 347 0.88 -39.71 7.55
C ASP A 347 0.28 -39.64 6.13
N ILE A 348 -0.84 -40.35 5.94
CA ILE A 348 -1.62 -40.40 4.69
C ILE A 348 -2.01 -38.99 4.23
N PHE A 349 -2.24 -38.07 5.16
CA PHE A 349 -2.53 -36.66 4.90
C PHE A 349 -1.29 -35.89 4.37
N TYR A 350 -0.10 -36.18 4.88
CA TYR A 350 1.17 -35.60 4.41
C TYR A 350 1.53 -36.09 3.00
N LYS A 351 1.26 -37.38 2.73
CA LYS A 351 1.40 -37.99 1.40
C LYS A 351 0.39 -37.43 0.40
N PHE A 352 -0.84 -37.14 0.83
CA PHE A 352 -1.87 -36.47 0.01
C PHE A 352 -1.50 -35.02 -0.36
N LEU A 353 -0.89 -34.26 0.55
CA LEU A 353 -0.40 -32.90 0.29
C LEU A 353 0.77 -32.86 -0.71
N ASN A 354 1.63 -33.89 -0.74
CA ASN A 354 2.73 -33.98 -1.70
C ASN A 354 2.32 -34.59 -3.05
N SER A 355 1.21 -35.35 -3.12
CA SER A 355 0.71 -35.96 -4.36
C SER A 355 -0.27 -35.06 -5.13
N THR A 356 -0.86 -34.06 -4.49
CA THR A 356 -1.66 -33.04 -5.17
C THR A 356 -0.74 -31.98 -5.78
N PRO A 357 -0.93 -31.60 -7.06
CA PRO A 357 -0.10 -30.57 -7.68
C PRO A 357 -0.37 -29.25 -6.98
N ILE A 358 0.58 -28.85 -6.13
CA ILE A 358 0.62 -27.53 -5.50
C ILE A 358 0.33 -26.52 -6.60
N ILE A 359 -0.75 -25.74 -6.43
CA ILE A 359 -0.97 -24.52 -7.19
C ILE A 359 0.32 -23.72 -7.03
N LYS A 360 1.16 -23.72 -8.08
CA LYS A 360 2.41 -22.97 -8.13
C LYS A 360 2.06 -21.50 -8.05
N SER A 361 1.87 -21.00 -6.82
CA SER A 361 1.96 -19.58 -6.58
C SER A 361 3.44 -19.22 -6.75
N SER A 362 3.71 -18.13 -7.46
CA SER A 362 5.06 -17.59 -7.61
C SER A 362 5.70 -17.20 -6.29
N ASN A 363 4.97 -17.26 -5.16
CA ASN A 363 5.38 -16.73 -3.86
C ASN A 363 5.40 -17.78 -2.73
N TYR A 364 5.09 -19.06 -2.97
CA TYR A 364 5.24 -20.12 -1.98
C TYR A 364 6.49 -20.97 -2.29
N LYS A 365 7.67 -20.45 -1.92
CA LYS A 365 8.85 -21.31 -1.75
C LYS A 365 8.72 -21.93 -0.37
N LYS A 366 8.54 -23.26 -0.31
CA LYS A 366 8.66 -24.07 0.93
C LYS A 366 9.75 -23.46 1.81
N MET A 367 9.40 -22.99 3.01
CA MET A 367 10.35 -22.83 4.11
C MET A 367 10.89 -24.24 4.36
N LYS A 368 12.00 -24.57 3.71
CA LYS A 368 12.85 -25.65 4.20
C LYS A 368 13.50 -25.12 5.46
N SER A 369 13.43 -25.95 6.49
CA SER A 369 14.19 -25.90 7.73
C SER A 369 15.39 -24.96 7.68
N LEU A 370 15.37 -24.04 8.65
CA LEU A 370 16.55 -23.33 9.13
C LEU A 370 17.59 -24.38 9.56
N GLU A 371 18.46 -24.77 8.63
CA GLU A 371 19.79 -25.33 8.87
C GLU A 371 20.40 -25.69 7.52
N GLY A 372 21.53 -25.05 7.18
CA GLY A 372 22.36 -25.43 6.04
C GLY A 372 22.12 -24.64 4.75
N ALA A 373 23.13 -23.89 4.35
CA ALA A 373 23.26 -23.17 3.09
C ALA A 373 22.81 -23.96 1.86
N ARG A 374 22.06 -23.33 0.94
CA ARG A 374 22.04 -23.70 -0.48
C ARG A 374 21.97 -22.46 -1.37
N PHE A 375 23.15 -21.96 -1.72
CA PHE A 375 23.34 -20.95 -2.75
C PHE A 375 22.86 -21.50 -4.10
N ASN A 376 21.88 -20.86 -4.74
CA ASN A 376 21.60 -21.10 -6.16
C ASN A 376 22.63 -20.32 -7.00
N LYS A 377 23.87 -20.83 -7.07
CA LYS A 377 24.96 -20.27 -7.89
C LYS A 377 24.76 -20.69 -9.36
N LYS A 378 24.73 -19.74 -10.29
CA LYS A 378 25.34 -19.96 -11.61
C LYS A 378 26.72 -19.35 -11.52
N PHE A 379 27.72 -20.22 -11.60
CA PHE A 379 29.12 -19.83 -11.62
C PHE A 379 29.40 -19.01 -12.87
N PHE A 380 29.90 -17.80 -12.70
CA PHE A 380 30.68 -17.11 -13.72
C PHE A 380 31.98 -16.72 -13.03
N PHE A 381 33.10 -17.20 -13.57
CA PHE A 381 34.38 -16.53 -13.34
C PHE A 381 34.21 -15.09 -13.82
N ALA A 382 34.48 -14.11 -12.96
CA ALA A 382 34.52 -12.73 -13.40
C ALA A 382 35.65 -12.60 -14.43
N LYS A 383 35.28 -12.16 -15.63
CA LYS A 383 36.16 -11.83 -16.77
C LYS A 383 37.06 -10.61 -16.53
N ASN A 384 37.22 -10.14 -15.28
CA ASN A 384 37.95 -8.92 -14.94
C ASN A 384 38.91 -9.17 -13.77
N GLU A 385 40.12 -9.65 -14.08
CA GLU A 385 41.25 -9.71 -13.13
C GLU A 385 41.49 -8.36 -12.42
N HIS A 386 41.21 -7.25 -13.11
CA HIS A 386 41.30 -5.89 -12.57
C HIS A 386 40.44 -5.63 -11.31
N ILE A 387 39.22 -6.18 -11.24
CA ILE A 387 38.33 -5.96 -10.07
C ILE A 387 38.84 -6.77 -8.88
N CYS A 388 39.32 -7.99 -9.12
CA CYS A 388 39.96 -8.80 -8.09
C CYS A 388 41.22 -8.09 -7.55
N GLN A 389 42.05 -7.53 -8.43
CA GLN A 389 43.25 -6.78 -8.06
C GLN A 389 42.91 -5.55 -7.21
N LEU A 390 41.93 -4.74 -7.62
CA LEU A 390 41.47 -3.57 -6.85
C LEU A 390 40.92 -3.95 -5.47
N ILE A 391 40.17 -5.05 -5.37
CA ILE A 391 39.65 -5.54 -4.08
C ILE A 391 40.79 -6.02 -3.17
N LEU A 392 41.83 -6.66 -3.75
CA LEU A 392 43.02 -7.11 -3.03
C LEU A 392 43.86 -5.93 -2.53
N ASP A 393 44.10 -4.94 -3.40
CA ASP A 393 44.96 -3.78 -3.14
C ASP A 393 44.31 -2.77 -2.16
N ASP A 394 43.01 -2.49 -2.30
CA ASP A 394 42.33 -1.46 -1.48
C ASP A 394 41.89 -1.96 -0.09
N PHE A 395 41.71 -3.28 0.08
CA PHE A 395 41.05 -3.82 1.29
C PHE A 395 41.81 -4.96 2.00
N GLY A 396 42.96 -5.41 1.47
CA GLY A 396 43.83 -6.38 2.15
C GLY A 396 43.19 -7.76 2.37
N ILE A 397 42.18 -8.12 1.57
CA ILE A 397 41.49 -9.41 1.69
C ILE A 397 42.31 -10.50 0.97
N ILE A 398 43.40 -10.94 1.62
CA ILE A 398 44.27 -11.99 1.10
C ILE A 398 43.60 -13.34 1.34
N THR A 399 42.95 -13.90 0.32
CA THR A 399 42.52 -15.31 0.37
C THR A 399 42.58 -15.97 -1.01
N GLU A 400 43.13 -17.17 -1.05
CA GLU A 400 43.15 -18.06 -2.23
C GLU A 400 41.74 -18.51 -2.66
N ASN A 401 40.70 -18.23 -1.86
CA ASN A 401 39.32 -18.71 -2.02
C ASN A 401 38.30 -17.62 -2.43
N LEU A 402 38.74 -16.50 -3.03
CA LEU A 402 37.86 -15.39 -3.41
C LEU A 402 36.90 -15.77 -4.55
N LYS A 403 35.59 -15.59 -4.34
CA LYS A 403 34.56 -15.82 -5.38
C LYS A 403 33.74 -14.55 -5.61
N ILE A 404 33.59 -14.16 -6.88
CA ILE A 404 32.79 -12.99 -7.28
C ILE A 404 31.51 -13.44 -7.98
N PHE A 405 30.39 -12.79 -7.66
CA PHE A 405 29.08 -13.04 -8.24
C PHE A 405 28.43 -11.76 -8.75
N SER A 406 27.65 -11.88 -9.83
CA SER A 406 26.76 -10.82 -10.32
C SER A 406 25.40 -10.81 -9.64
N TYR A 407 25.04 -11.89 -8.96
CA TYR A 407 23.85 -11.98 -8.12
C TYR A 407 24.03 -13.01 -7.02
N LEU A 408 23.35 -12.80 -5.89
CA LEU A 408 23.37 -13.71 -4.76
C LEU A 408 22.04 -13.65 -4.01
N LYS A 409 21.57 -14.79 -3.51
CA LYS A 409 20.38 -14.84 -2.66
C LYS A 409 20.79 -15.01 -1.20
N PHE A 410 20.58 -13.99 -0.37
CA PHE A 410 20.91 -13.98 1.06
C PHE A 410 19.63 -13.81 1.87
N ASN A 411 19.38 -14.66 2.86
CA ASN A 411 18.17 -14.65 3.70
C ASN A 411 16.85 -14.51 2.92
N GLY A 412 16.72 -15.23 1.80
CA GLY A 412 15.51 -15.14 0.97
C GLY A 412 15.50 -13.99 -0.04
N ILE A 413 16.40 -13.01 0.08
CA ILE A 413 16.45 -11.77 -0.70
C ILE A 413 17.50 -11.88 -1.82
N LEU A 414 17.12 -11.55 -3.06
CA LEU A 414 18.02 -11.59 -4.24
C LEU A 414 18.77 -10.28 -4.40
N TYR A 415 20.07 -10.24 -4.15
CA TYR A 415 20.94 -9.12 -4.47
C TYR A 415 21.54 -9.29 -5.87
N THR A 416 21.68 -8.21 -6.62
CA THR A 416 22.25 -8.18 -7.97
C THR A 416 23.23 -7.01 -8.05
N ASP A 417 24.27 -7.15 -8.87
CA ASP A 417 25.10 -6.03 -9.26
C ASP A 417 24.32 -5.05 -10.17
N GLN A 418 24.88 -3.87 -10.38
CA GLN A 418 24.29 -2.82 -11.22
C GLN A 418 24.25 -3.16 -12.72
N PHE A 419 25.02 -4.15 -13.17
CA PHE A 419 25.10 -4.56 -14.57
C PHE A 419 24.13 -5.69 -14.91
N TYR A 420 23.48 -6.28 -13.91
CA TYR A 420 22.58 -7.41 -14.05
C TYR A 420 21.29 -7.04 -14.80
N GLN A 421 21.05 -7.69 -15.94
CA GLN A 421 19.85 -7.46 -16.75
C GLN A 421 18.63 -8.17 -16.15
N SER A 422 17.82 -7.44 -15.38
CA SER A 422 16.51 -7.88 -14.88
C SER A 422 15.46 -6.77 -14.99
N LYS A 423 14.17 -7.16 -14.99
CA LYS A 423 13.04 -6.23 -14.83
C LYS A 423 12.96 -5.63 -13.41
N PHE A 424 13.53 -6.32 -12.44
CA PHE A 424 13.70 -5.92 -11.04
C PHE A 424 15.19 -5.99 -10.73
N GLY A 425 15.90 -4.86 -10.62
CA GLY A 425 17.37 -4.92 -10.58
C GLY A 425 18.11 -3.64 -10.24
N ASN A 426 17.56 -2.45 -10.52
CA ASN A 426 18.24 -1.20 -10.19
C ASN A 426 17.82 -0.74 -8.81
N PHE A 427 18.33 -1.41 -7.78
CA PHE A 427 18.18 -0.97 -6.40
C PHE A 427 19.54 -0.53 -5.87
N ALA A 428 19.52 0.50 -5.02
CA ALA A 428 20.69 0.84 -4.22
C ALA A 428 20.57 0.14 -2.87
N ILE A 429 21.67 0.15 -2.13
CA ILE A 429 21.69 -0.26 -0.74
C ILE A 429 21.96 0.92 0.17
N TYR A 430 21.47 0.80 1.39
CA TYR A 430 21.83 1.65 2.51
C TYR A 430 22.55 0.80 3.55
N ASP A 431 23.80 1.16 3.82
CA ASP A 431 24.62 0.61 4.89
C ASP A 431 24.28 1.36 6.18
N PHE A 432 23.74 0.64 7.17
CA PHE A 432 23.34 1.25 8.44
C PHE A 432 24.48 1.36 9.46
N GLU A 433 25.58 0.62 9.29
CA GLU A 433 26.77 0.78 10.13
C GLU A 433 27.58 2.00 9.69
N ARG A 434 27.73 2.20 8.37
CA ARG A 434 28.49 3.32 7.80
C ARG A 434 27.66 4.56 7.50
N LEU A 435 26.32 4.45 7.56
CA LEU A 435 25.35 5.50 7.18
C LEU A 435 25.53 5.99 5.74
N ARG A 436 25.90 5.09 4.82
CA ARG A 436 26.21 5.41 3.41
C ARG A 436 25.26 4.70 2.45
N TYR A 437 25.14 5.26 1.26
CA TYR A 437 24.38 4.67 0.17
C TYR A 437 25.33 4.16 -0.92
N GLY A 438 24.89 3.17 -1.70
CA GLY A 438 25.66 2.81 -2.88
C GLY A 438 25.03 1.76 -3.78
N LEU A 439 25.65 1.60 -4.95
CA LEU A 439 25.32 0.60 -5.96
C LEU A 439 26.26 -0.58 -5.82
N ILE A 440 25.70 -1.79 -5.82
CA ILE A 440 26.51 -3.01 -5.78
C ILE A 440 27.19 -3.16 -7.14
N THR A 441 28.52 -3.16 -7.15
CA THR A 441 29.33 -3.40 -8.36
C THR A 441 29.76 -4.85 -8.44
N ALA A 442 30.00 -5.50 -7.30
CA ALA A 442 30.30 -6.92 -7.21
C ALA A 442 29.87 -7.50 -5.84
N LEU A 443 29.50 -8.78 -5.84
CA LEU A 443 29.27 -9.54 -4.60
C LEU A 443 30.43 -10.51 -4.41
N ILE A 444 31.06 -10.48 -3.24
CA ILE A 444 32.30 -11.21 -2.95
C ILE A 444 32.02 -12.22 -1.85
N GLU A 445 32.44 -13.47 -2.01
CA GLU A 445 32.43 -14.48 -0.95
C GLU A 445 33.85 -14.88 -0.59
N VAL A 446 34.16 -14.81 0.70
CA VAL A 446 35.46 -15.17 1.29
C VAL A 446 35.20 -16.01 2.53
N ASP A 447 35.75 -17.22 2.57
CA ASP A 447 35.61 -18.16 3.68
C ASP A 447 34.17 -18.26 4.21
N THR A 448 33.22 -18.41 3.30
CA THR A 448 31.76 -18.50 3.54
C THR A 448 31.04 -17.21 3.98
N ARG A 449 31.77 -16.10 4.18
CA ARG A 449 31.20 -14.76 4.45
C ARG A 449 30.98 -14.00 3.16
N VAL A 450 29.92 -13.20 3.10
CA VAL A 450 29.57 -12.43 1.90
C VAL A 450 29.77 -10.94 2.16
N PHE A 451 30.57 -10.33 1.29
CA PHE A 451 30.84 -8.90 1.26
C PHE A 451 30.28 -8.30 -0.04
N LEU A 452 30.04 -7.00 -0.02
CA LEU A 452 29.58 -6.22 -1.16
C LEU A 452 30.65 -5.18 -1.49
N TYR A 453 31.08 -5.16 -2.74
CA TYR A 453 31.83 -4.05 -3.31
C TYR A 453 30.85 -3.04 -3.88
N ILE A 454 30.97 -1.79 -3.44
CA ILE A 454 29.93 -0.79 -3.58
C ILE A 454 30.52 0.49 -4.15
N GLN A 455 29.88 1.02 -5.19
CA GLN A 455 30.09 2.39 -5.65
C GLN A 455 29.23 3.34 -4.82
N GLU A 456 29.85 4.34 -4.19
CA GLU A 456 29.15 5.23 -3.27
C GLU A 456 28.17 6.16 -3.99
N ILE A 457 26.99 6.33 -3.37
CA ILE A 457 25.99 7.32 -3.75
C ILE A 457 26.01 8.43 -2.70
N ILE A 458 26.20 9.66 -3.16
CA ILE A 458 26.18 10.85 -2.32
C ILE A 458 24.77 11.47 -2.40
N PRO A 459 23.98 11.47 -1.31
CA PRO A 459 22.73 12.22 -1.27
C PRO A 459 23.05 13.71 -1.27
N LEU A 460 22.47 14.45 -2.21
CA LEU A 460 22.73 15.88 -2.37
C LEU A 460 21.74 16.69 -1.52
N TYR A 461 20.44 16.43 -1.66
CA TYR A 461 19.40 17.09 -0.88
C TYR A 461 18.08 16.33 -0.93
N ARG A 462 17.17 16.68 -0.02
CA ARG A 462 15.76 16.24 -0.07
C ARG A 462 14.97 17.25 -0.92
N PRO A 463 14.63 16.94 -2.18
CA PRO A 463 14.00 17.88 -3.12
C PRO A 463 12.60 18.35 -2.73
N TYR A 464 11.91 17.63 -1.86
CA TYR A 464 10.49 17.84 -1.59
C TYR A 464 10.28 18.10 -0.11
N PHE A 465 10.27 19.38 0.24
CA PHE A 465 9.89 19.93 1.54
C PHE A 465 8.83 21.02 1.32
N PHE A 466 8.00 21.28 2.33
CA PHE A 466 7.10 22.41 2.33
C PHE A 466 7.78 23.57 3.06
N GLU A 467 7.93 24.72 2.40
CA GLU A 467 8.80 25.83 2.86
C GLU A 467 8.46 26.39 4.25
N SER A 468 7.22 26.20 4.74
CA SER A 468 6.84 26.62 6.10
C SER A 468 7.04 25.55 7.17
N GLU A 469 7.41 24.31 6.80
CA GLU A 469 7.45 23.14 7.69
C GLU A 469 8.64 22.23 7.37
N ASP A 470 9.83 22.67 7.75
CA ASP A 470 11.11 22.00 7.46
C ASP A 470 11.26 20.58 8.03
N TYR A 471 10.35 20.14 8.90
CA TYR A 471 10.43 18.86 9.61
C TYR A 471 9.80 17.69 8.83
N ILE A 472 8.72 17.91 8.07
CA ILE A 472 8.05 16.84 7.31
C ILE A 472 8.51 16.89 5.85
N LYS A 473 9.32 15.90 5.48
CA LYS A 473 9.97 15.80 4.17
C LYS A 473 9.68 14.46 3.53
N SER A 474 9.71 14.41 2.21
CA SER A 474 9.69 13.13 1.50
C SER A 474 10.96 12.33 1.79
N ASP A 475 10.83 11.01 1.79
CA ASP A 475 11.96 10.09 1.86
C ASP A 475 12.78 10.04 0.56
N LEU A 476 12.23 10.59 -0.52
CA LEU A 476 12.88 10.69 -1.82
C LEU A 476 13.98 11.76 -1.79
N GLN A 477 15.20 11.40 -2.19
CA GLN A 477 16.38 12.26 -2.21
C GLN A 477 16.97 12.33 -3.62
N ILE A 478 17.46 13.50 -4.02
CA ILE A 478 18.31 13.63 -5.20
C ILE A 478 19.73 13.28 -4.79
N CYS A 479 20.42 12.51 -5.63
CA CYS A 479 21.77 12.05 -5.36
C CYS A 479 22.65 12.11 -6.60
N SER A 480 23.96 11.95 -6.37
CA SER A 480 24.95 11.71 -7.42
C SER A 480 25.69 10.42 -7.13
N VAL A 481 26.11 9.71 -8.17
CA VAL A 481 27.00 8.55 -8.04
C VAL A 481 28.43 9.09 -8.01
N SER A 482 29.21 8.72 -6.99
CA SER A 482 30.61 9.14 -6.88
C SER A 482 31.56 8.12 -7.51
N ASN A 483 32.84 8.50 -7.63
CA ASN A 483 33.92 7.59 -8.02
C ASN A 483 34.56 6.88 -6.81
N ASN A 484 33.99 7.02 -5.62
CA ASN A 484 34.47 6.35 -4.43
C ASN A 484 33.85 4.96 -4.32
N TYR A 485 34.65 4.02 -3.81
CA TYR A 485 34.21 2.65 -3.57
C TYR A 485 34.47 2.24 -2.13
N PHE A 486 33.62 1.35 -1.61
CA PHE A 486 33.81 0.78 -0.28
C PHE A 486 33.31 -0.66 -0.22
N VAL A 487 33.80 -1.40 0.77
CA VAL A 487 33.37 -2.75 1.09
C VAL A 487 32.55 -2.78 2.37
N THR A 488 31.44 -3.51 2.34
CA THR A 488 30.63 -3.75 3.54
C THR A 488 30.12 -5.18 3.58
N LYS A 489 29.64 -5.60 4.74
CA LYS A 489 29.06 -6.92 4.97
C LYS A 489 27.63 -6.95 4.43
N ILE A 490 27.19 -8.08 3.86
CA ILE A 490 25.81 -8.16 3.36
C ILE A 490 24.77 -8.07 4.49
N GLU A 491 25.16 -8.39 5.72
CA GLU A 491 24.34 -8.29 6.92
C GLU A 491 24.07 -6.84 7.35
N SER A 492 24.95 -5.90 7.00
CA SER A 492 24.86 -4.49 7.41
C SER A 492 24.06 -3.61 6.44
N VAL A 493 23.39 -4.21 5.45
CA VAL A 493 22.76 -3.45 4.35
C VAL A 493 21.26 -3.71 4.20
N ASN A 494 20.57 -2.66 3.77
CA ASN A 494 19.17 -2.69 3.39
C ASN A 494 18.99 -2.25 1.95
N LYS A 495 18.15 -2.96 1.18
CA LYS A 495 17.73 -2.50 -0.14
C LYS A 495 16.87 -1.25 -0.03
N ILE A 496 17.08 -0.34 -0.98
CA ILE A 496 16.31 0.89 -1.14
C ILE A 496 15.95 1.10 -2.62
N LEU A 497 15.01 2.00 -2.89
CA LEU A 497 14.69 2.38 -4.27
C LEU A 497 15.85 3.20 -4.84
N PHE A 498 16.29 2.85 -6.04
CA PHE A 498 17.17 3.67 -6.87
C PHE A 498 16.49 3.90 -8.22
N ALA A 499 16.45 5.15 -8.65
CA ALA A 499 15.81 5.54 -9.89
C ALA A 499 16.70 6.53 -10.64
N GLN A 500 17.27 6.06 -11.74
CA GLN A 500 18.02 6.89 -12.68
C GLN A 500 17.21 7.05 -13.95
N VAL A 501 16.81 8.29 -14.23
CA VAL A 501 15.90 8.59 -15.34
C VAL A 501 16.59 9.35 -16.47
N SER A 502 17.67 10.05 -16.13
CA SER A 502 18.67 10.66 -17.02
C SER A 502 20.01 10.76 -16.29
N GLU A 503 21.08 11.12 -16.98
CA GLU A 503 22.43 11.28 -16.38
C GLU A 503 22.43 12.26 -15.20
N THR A 504 21.57 13.28 -15.25
CA THR A 504 21.48 14.34 -14.23
C THR A 504 20.34 14.15 -13.23
N MET A 505 19.48 13.12 -13.41
CA MET A 505 18.32 12.89 -12.56
C MET A 505 18.38 11.50 -11.95
N ILE A 506 19.02 11.45 -10.78
CA ILE A 506 19.20 10.24 -9.99
C ILE A 506 18.55 10.47 -8.63
N PHE A 507 17.72 9.51 -8.24
CA PHE A 507 16.98 9.54 -7.00
C PHE A 507 17.16 8.26 -6.20
N ILE A 508 17.12 8.40 -4.88
CA ILE A 508 17.05 7.28 -3.93
C ILE A 508 15.91 7.50 -2.93
N SER A 509 15.29 6.42 -2.47
CA SER A 509 14.30 6.49 -1.39
C SER A 509 14.38 5.28 -0.47
N LYS A 510 14.40 5.56 0.84
CA LYS A 510 14.35 4.55 1.91
C LYS A 510 12.93 4.05 2.18
N PHE A 511 11.91 4.72 1.64
CA PHE A 511 10.52 4.34 1.84
C PHE A 511 10.24 2.96 1.22
N LYS A 512 9.72 2.05 2.03
CA LYS A 512 9.37 0.67 1.64
C LYS A 512 7.86 0.52 1.71
N THR A 513 7.27 -0.32 0.86
CA THR A 513 5.83 -0.64 0.90
C THR A 513 5.54 -2.10 1.22
N ASN A 514 6.57 -2.90 1.49
CA ASN A 514 6.41 -4.32 1.78
C ASN A 514 5.46 -4.59 2.95
N HIS A 515 5.55 -3.75 3.98
CA HIS A 515 4.72 -3.86 5.18
C HIS A 515 3.23 -3.59 4.92
N ILE A 516 2.87 -3.00 3.77
CA ILE A 516 1.47 -2.75 3.37
C ILE A 516 0.83 -4.04 2.84
N PHE A 517 1.63 -4.98 2.33
CA PHE A 517 1.17 -6.22 1.68
C PHE A 517 1.49 -7.49 2.47
N ASN A 518 2.20 -7.36 3.59
CA ASN A 518 2.58 -8.46 4.46
C ASN A 518 1.44 -8.87 5.39
#